data_AF-E4PSZ7-F1
#
_entry.id   AF-E4PSZ7-F1
#
_cell.length_a   1.000
_cell.length_b   1.000
_cell.length_c   1.000
_cell.angle_alpha   90.00
_cell.angle_beta   90.00
_cell.angle_gamma   90.00
#
_symmetry.space_group_name_H-M   'P 1'
#
loop_
_entity.id
_entity.type
_entity.pdbx_description
1 polymer ?
#
loop_
_entity_poly.entity_id
_entity_poly.type
_entity_poly.pdbx_seq_one_letter_code
_entity_poly.pdbx_strand_id
1 'polypeptide(L)'
;METISLNVNYLKRHKITGNKLEDIGYYKEGNLIRIEHIPYNVEIIACYLPREITSLKNAFVTRTNDIKWDVKWDTSNIVDISGTFYNTKEITDKSIRDWNTSKVTNMSEMFAYSKGFNLDLSSWDVSKVKTMKKMFLNAEKI
;
A
#
# COMPACT_ATOMS: atom_id res chain seq x y z
N MET A 1 13.35 27.48 22.97
CA MET A 1 12.21 27.26 22.08
C MET A 1 12.67 27.54 20.66
N GLU A 2 13.20 26.50 20.02
CA GLU A 2 13.34 26.44 18.57
C GLU A 2 12.66 25.14 18.18
N THR A 3 11.41 25.24 17.74
CA THR A 3 10.77 24.16 17.03
C THR A 3 11.57 23.96 15.76
N ILE A 4 12.36 22.89 15.71
CA ILE A 4 12.85 22.31 14.47
C ILE A 4 11.60 22.03 13.65
N SER A 5 11.26 22.94 12.73
CA SER A 5 10.28 22.67 11.69
C SER A 5 10.93 21.62 10.79
N LEU A 6 10.79 20.34 11.17
CA LEU A 6 11.02 19.24 10.25
C LEU A 6 10.17 19.57 9.03
N ASN A 7 10.87 19.87 7.94
CA ASN A 7 10.31 20.20 6.66
C ASN A 7 9.70 18.91 6.11
N VAL A 8 8.53 18.53 6.63
CA VAL A 8 7.90 17.27 6.27
C VAL A 8 7.06 17.54 5.02
N ASN A 9 7.56 17.06 3.88
CA ASN A 9 7.00 17.18 2.52
C ASN A 9 5.61 16.55 2.32
N TYR A 10 4.78 16.51 3.36
CA TYR A 10 3.40 16.07 3.28
C TYR A 10 2.59 17.08 2.49
N LEU A 11 1.92 16.57 1.45
CA LEU A 11 0.93 17.33 0.69
C LEU A 11 -0.43 17.28 1.41
N LYS A 12 -0.70 16.19 2.12
CA LYS A 12 -1.93 15.96 2.89
C LYS A 12 -1.63 14.98 4.02
N ARG A 13 -2.29 15.13 5.16
CA ARG A 13 -2.25 14.15 6.27
C ARG A 13 -3.48 13.25 6.26
N HIS A 14 -3.35 12.08 6.89
CA HIS A 14 -4.49 11.19 7.10
C HIS A 14 -5.59 11.88 7.91
N LYS A 15 -6.84 11.57 7.59
CA LYS A 15 -7.98 11.82 8.48
C LYS A 15 -8.53 10.47 8.92
N ILE A 16 -8.54 10.22 10.23
CA ILE A 16 -8.95 8.94 10.80
C ILE A 16 -10.00 9.19 11.88
N THR A 17 -11.13 8.49 11.78
CA THR A 17 -12.21 8.50 12.78
C THR A 17 -12.39 7.07 13.29
N GLY A 18 -12.03 6.82 14.56
CA GLY A 18 -12.01 5.46 15.10
C GLY A 18 -10.99 4.56 14.38
N ASN A 19 -11.47 3.49 13.74
CA ASN A 19 -10.67 2.58 12.91
C ASN A 19 -10.83 2.83 11.40
N LYS A 20 -11.48 3.93 11.00
CA LYS A 20 -11.74 4.26 9.58
C LYS A 20 -10.79 5.34 9.07
N LEU A 21 -10.16 5.09 7.92
CA LEU A 21 -9.43 6.09 7.16
C LEU A 21 -10.39 6.84 6.23
N GLU A 22 -10.66 8.10 6.55
CA GLU A 22 -11.57 8.97 5.79
C GLU A 22 -10.84 9.86 4.77
N ASP A 23 -9.54 10.09 4.95
CA ASP A 23 -8.69 10.73 3.96
C ASP A 23 -7.29 10.13 3.99
N ILE A 24 -6.72 9.91 2.81
CA ILE A 24 -5.34 9.46 2.65
C ILE A 24 -4.38 10.64 2.76
N GLY A 25 -3.42 10.52 3.67
CA GLY A 25 -2.22 11.33 3.75
C GLY A 25 -1.13 10.82 2.80
N TYR A 26 -0.38 11.75 2.22
CA TYR A 26 0.64 11.46 1.22
C TYR A 26 1.68 12.57 1.14
N TYR A 27 2.86 12.20 0.64
CA TYR A 27 4.02 13.09 0.51
C TYR A 27 4.73 12.87 -0.83
N LYS A 28 5.52 13.86 -1.24
CA LYS A 28 6.37 13.75 -2.42
C LYS A 28 7.73 13.15 -2.05
N GLU A 29 8.15 12.12 -2.77
CA GLU A 29 9.49 11.51 -2.66
C GLU A 29 10.09 11.40 -4.07
N GLY A 30 10.99 12.33 -4.40
CA GLY A 30 11.49 12.47 -5.77
C GLY A 30 10.35 12.72 -6.76
N ASN A 31 10.17 11.82 -7.72
CA ASN A 31 9.12 11.87 -8.73
C ASN A 31 7.83 11.14 -8.32
N LEU A 32 7.81 10.50 -7.14
CA LEU A 32 6.65 9.75 -6.66
C LEU A 32 5.81 10.61 -5.71
N ILE A 33 4.49 10.44 -5.79
CA ILE A 33 3.56 10.85 -4.75
C ILE A 33 3.15 9.60 -4.01
N ARG A 34 3.60 9.49 -2.76
CA ARG A 34 3.54 8.28 -1.94
C ARG A 34 2.52 8.44 -0.84
N ILE A 35 1.69 7.41 -0.64
CA ILE A 35 0.85 7.32 0.55
C ILE A 35 1.73 7.26 1.80
N GLU A 36 1.37 8.02 2.84
CA GLU A 36 1.89 7.86 4.18
C GLU A 36 1.59 6.46 4.72
N HIS A 37 2.49 5.88 5.52
CA HIS A 37 2.19 4.64 6.22
C HIS A 37 0.82 4.71 6.92
N ILE A 38 -0.04 3.72 6.66
CA ILE A 38 -1.38 3.66 7.25
C ILE A 38 -1.26 3.15 8.69
N PRO A 39 -1.72 3.93 9.70
CA PRO A 39 -1.61 3.55 11.10
C PRO A 39 -2.24 2.18 11.41
N TYR A 40 -1.64 1.47 12.36
CA TYR A 40 -2.04 0.09 12.71
C TYR A 40 -3.48 -0.03 13.22
N ASN A 41 -4.06 1.04 13.78
CA ASN A 41 -5.45 1.08 14.26
C ASN A 41 -6.49 1.24 13.15
N VAL A 42 -6.08 1.55 11.91
CA VAL A 42 -7.00 1.60 10.76
C VAL A 42 -7.32 0.17 10.34
N GLU A 43 -8.60 -0.17 10.27
CA GLU A 43 -9.09 -1.47 9.79
C GLU A 43 -9.94 -1.32 8.51
N ILE A 44 -10.43 -0.11 8.25
CA ILE A 44 -11.33 0.17 7.14
C ILE A 44 -10.80 1.37 6.34
N ILE A 45 -10.62 1.19 5.04
CA ILE A 45 -10.34 2.26 4.08
C ILE A 45 -11.67 2.79 3.55
N ALA A 46 -12.13 3.90 4.11
CA ALA A 46 -13.41 4.54 3.80
C ALA A 46 -13.25 5.73 2.84
N CYS A 47 -12.17 5.77 2.06
CA CYS A 47 -11.84 6.87 1.17
C CYS A 47 -11.22 6.41 -0.14
N TYR A 48 -11.51 7.14 -1.22
CA TYR A 48 -10.96 6.86 -2.53
C TYR A 48 -9.47 7.20 -2.57
N LEU A 49 -8.73 6.48 -3.42
CA LEU A 49 -7.34 6.77 -3.73
C LEU A 49 -7.26 8.08 -4.55
N PRO A 50 -6.56 9.13 -4.08
CA PRO A 50 -6.37 10.35 -4.87
C PRO A 50 -5.64 10.05 -6.19
N ARG A 51 -6.05 10.69 -7.29
CA ARG A 51 -5.55 10.36 -8.64
C ARG A 51 -4.08 10.69 -8.83
N GLU A 52 -3.56 11.63 -8.06
CA GLU A 52 -2.16 12.04 -8.05
C GLU A 52 -1.24 11.01 -7.40
N ILE A 53 -1.76 10.05 -6.62
CA ILE A 53 -0.93 9.02 -6.00
C ILE A 53 -0.33 8.14 -7.09
N THR A 54 0.99 7.95 -7.01
CA THR A 54 1.73 7.08 -7.92
C THR A 54 2.40 5.91 -7.21
N SER A 55 2.38 5.87 -5.87
CA SER A 55 3.08 4.84 -5.12
C SER A 55 2.36 4.44 -3.84
N LEU A 56 2.14 3.13 -3.69
CA LEU A 56 1.63 2.47 -2.48
C LEU A 56 2.77 1.89 -1.62
N LYS A 57 4.01 2.27 -1.91
CA LYS A 57 5.19 1.71 -1.27
C LYS A 57 5.13 1.84 0.25
N ASN A 58 5.22 0.70 0.93
CA ASN A 58 5.15 0.53 2.38
C ASN A 58 3.85 1.02 3.06
N ALA A 59 2.75 1.19 2.31
CA ALA A 59 1.50 1.74 2.87
C ALA A 59 0.90 0.88 4.00
N PHE A 60 1.00 -0.46 3.91
CA PHE A 60 0.33 -1.39 4.83
C PHE A 60 1.29 -2.44 5.42
N VAL A 61 2.48 -1.99 5.83
CA VAL A 61 3.53 -2.87 6.41
C VAL A 61 3.20 -3.33 7.82
N THR A 62 3.77 -4.48 8.20
CA THR A 62 3.86 -5.04 9.56
C THR A 62 2.52 -5.18 10.27
N ARG A 63 1.44 -5.40 9.52
CA ARG A 63 0.10 -5.43 10.11
C ARG A 63 -0.23 -6.79 10.70
N THR A 64 -0.88 -6.76 11.86
CA THR A 64 -1.46 -7.93 12.51
C THR A 64 -2.95 -8.10 12.25
N ASN A 65 -3.63 -7.01 11.87
CA ASN A 65 -5.05 -6.99 11.57
C ASN A 65 -5.26 -6.75 10.07
N ASP A 66 -6.30 -7.38 9.52
CA ASP A 66 -6.71 -7.20 8.13
C ASP A 66 -7.13 -5.75 7.85
N ILE A 67 -7.14 -5.38 6.57
CA ILE A 67 -7.70 -4.11 6.10
C ILE A 67 -8.83 -4.42 5.13
N LYS A 68 -9.97 -3.77 5.32
CA LYS A 68 -11.11 -3.82 4.40
C LYS A 68 -11.22 -2.54 3.59
N TRP A 69 -11.52 -2.67 2.31
CA TRP A 69 -11.84 -1.53 1.44
C TRP A 69 -13.36 -1.35 1.34
N ASP A 70 -13.87 -0.26 1.93
CA ASP A 70 -15.29 0.12 1.78
C ASP A 70 -15.56 0.79 0.42
N VAL A 71 -14.49 1.19 -0.27
CA VAL A 71 -14.55 1.82 -1.60
C VAL A 71 -13.52 1.22 -2.54
N LYS A 72 -13.88 1.12 -3.82
CA LYS A 72 -12.97 0.60 -4.85
C LYS A 72 -11.94 1.66 -5.22
N TRP A 73 -10.66 1.34 -5.00
CA TRP A 73 -9.55 2.18 -5.46
C TRP A 73 -9.30 2.02 -6.96
N ASP A 74 -9.02 3.13 -7.63
CA ASP A 74 -8.46 3.15 -8.99
C ASP A 74 -6.93 3.20 -8.90
N THR A 75 -6.27 2.04 -9.08
CA THR A 75 -4.81 1.94 -9.01
C THR A 75 -4.12 2.15 -10.36
N SER A 76 -4.82 2.63 -11.39
CA SER A 76 -4.28 2.75 -12.76
C SER A 76 -3.14 3.77 -12.91
N ASN A 77 -2.86 4.58 -11.90
CA ASN A 77 -1.72 5.51 -11.86
C ASN A 77 -0.54 5.01 -11.01
N ILE A 78 -0.67 3.86 -10.37
CA ILE A 78 0.37 3.32 -9.49
C ILE A 78 1.51 2.73 -10.30
N VAL A 79 2.74 3.13 -9.97
CA VAL A 79 3.98 2.66 -10.60
C VAL A 79 4.89 1.89 -9.63
N ASP A 80 4.67 2.04 -8.32
CA ASP A 80 5.45 1.39 -7.26
C ASP A 80 4.54 0.84 -6.15
N ILE A 81 4.59 -0.47 -5.95
CA ILE A 81 3.90 -1.20 -4.86
C ILE A 81 4.89 -1.98 -3.99
N SER A 82 6.16 -1.57 -3.99
CA SER A 82 7.18 -2.26 -3.21
C SER A 82 6.88 -2.20 -1.71
N GLY A 83 7.02 -3.35 -1.04
CA GLY A 83 6.74 -3.50 0.37
C GLY A 83 5.32 -3.12 0.81
N THR A 84 4.34 -2.96 -0.09
CA THR A 84 2.98 -2.49 0.28
C THR A 84 2.37 -3.32 1.40
N PHE A 85 2.62 -4.63 1.45
CA PHE A 85 2.18 -5.53 2.52
C PHE A 85 3.35 -6.24 3.22
N TYR A 86 4.54 -5.64 3.27
CA TYR A 86 5.71 -6.27 3.90
C TYR A 86 5.40 -6.70 5.34
N ASN A 87 5.64 -7.96 5.67
CA ASN A 87 5.44 -8.57 6.99
C ASN A 87 4.01 -8.43 7.54
N THR A 88 3.00 -8.48 6.68
CA THR A 88 1.59 -8.39 7.07
C THR A 88 0.95 -9.77 7.16
N LYS A 89 0.29 -10.07 8.30
CA LYS A 89 -0.23 -11.41 8.62
C LYS A 89 -1.61 -11.73 8.01
N GLU A 90 -2.45 -10.71 7.84
CA GLU A 90 -3.85 -10.90 7.46
C GLU A 90 -4.12 -10.10 6.18
N ILE A 91 -4.10 -10.77 5.03
CA ILE A 91 -4.38 -10.18 3.71
C ILE A 91 -5.49 -11.00 3.06
N THR A 92 -6.75 -10.70 3.40
CA THR A 92 -7.89 -11.52 2.95
C THR A 92 -8.87 -10.78 2.03
N ASP A 93 -8.73 -9.46 1.93
CA ASP A 93 -9.59 -8.66 1.05
C ASP A 93 -9.33 -8.98 -0.43
N LYS A 94 -10.38 -9.46 -1.10
CA LYS A 94 -10.30 -9.90 -2.51
C LYS A 94 -10.19 -8.73 -3.47
N SER A 95 -10.50 -7.49 -3.07
CA SER A 95 -10.35 -6.30 -3.91
C SER A 95 -8.91 -6.07 -4.37
N ILE A 96 -7.92 -6.61 -3.65
CA ILE A 96 -6.50 -6.58 -4.03
C ILE A 96 -6.28 -7.28 -5.38
N ARG A 97 -7.11 -8.28 -5.74
CA ARG A 97 -7.05 -8.98 -7.04
C ARG A 97 -7.47 -8.09 -8.21
N ASP A 98 -8.23 -7.03 -7.93
CA ASP A 98 -8.74 -6.09 -8.94
C ASP A 98 -7.81 -4.89 -9.15
N TRP A 99 -6.68 -4.82 -8.44
CA TRP A 99 -5.71 -3.75 -8.65
C TRP A 99 -5.16 -3.80 -10.07
N ASN A 100 -5.26 -2.68 -10.78
CA ASN A 100 -4.60 -2.48 -12.05
C ASN A 100 -3.09 -2.31 -11.83
N THR A 101 -2.30 -3.27 -12.31
CA THR A 101 -0.83 -3.27 -12.22
C THR A 101 -0.12 -2.93 -13.53
N SER A 102 -0.86 -2.56 -14.59
CA SER A 102 -0.32 -2.34 -15.95
C SER A 102 0.71 -1.21 -16.10
N LYS A 103 0.89 -0.38 -15.07
CA LYS A 103 1.94 0.65 -14.99
C LYS A 103 2.99 0.37 -13.92
N VAL A 104 2.82 -0.68 -13.12
CA VAL A 104 3.73 -1.02 -12.02
C VAL A 104 5.07 -1.47 -12.57
N THR A 105 6.13 -0.87 -12.05
CA THR A 105 7.51 -1.19 -12.41
C THR A 105 8.29 -1.82 -11.26
N ASN A 106 7.83 -1.68 -10.01
CA ASN A 106 8.48 -2.21 -8.83
C ASN A 106 7.47 -2.92 -7.92
N MET A 107 7.68 -4.22 -7.70
CA MET A 107 6.91 -5.07 -6.78
C MET A 107 7.81 -5.70 -5.69
N SER A 108 9.01 -5.16 -5.50
CA SER A 108 10.00 -5.73 -4.57
C SER A 108 9.44 -5.82 -3.16
N GLU A 109 9.66 -6.96 -2.51
CA GLU A 109 9.28 -7.22 -1.11
C GLU A 109 7.78 -7.03 -0.76
N MET A 110 6.88 -6.90 -1.75
CA MET A 110 5.47 -6.56 -1.54
C MET A 110 4.77 -7.46 -0.53
N PHE A 111 5.03 -8.77 -0.56
CA PHE A 111 4.47 -9.77 0.34
C PHE A 111 5.54 -10.50 1.16
N ALA A 112 6.76 -9.97 1.24
CA ALA A 112 7.82 -10.61 2.00
C ALA A 112 7.39 -10.76 3.46
N TYR A 113 7.61 -11.93 4.05
CA TYR A 113 7.23 -12.31 5.42
C TYR A 113 5.72 -12.28 5.69
N SER A 114 4.86 -12.17 4.66
CA SER A 114 3.40 -12.21 4.80
C SER A 114 2.91 -13.66 4.90
N LYS A 115 3.12 -14.26 6.06
CA LYS A 115 2.76 -15.67 6.31
C LYS A 115 1.27 -15.91 6.03
N GLY A 116 0.97 -16.95 5.26
CA GLY A 116 -0.41 -17.32 4.94
C GLY A 116 -1.03 -16.55 3.77
N PHE A 117 -0.28 -15.68 3.09
CA PHE A 117 -0.74 -15.05 1.85
C PHE A 117 -1.14 -16.10 0.80
N ASN A 118 -2.37 -16.01 0.29
CA ASN A 118 -2.94 -16.99 -0.64
C ASN A 118 -3.93 -16.40 -1.67
N LEU A 119 -3.89 -15.09 -1.90
CA LEU A 119 -4.77 -14.47 -2.89
C LEU A 119 -4.32 -14.86 -4.31
N ASP A 120 -5.27 -15.23 -5.15
CA ASP A 120 -5.04 -15.41 -6.59
C ASP A 120 -4.77 -14.04 -7.24
N LEU A 121 -3.56 -13.88 -7.77
CA LEU A 121 -3.09 -12.66 -8.45
C LEU A 121 -2.95 -12.86 -9.97
N SER A 122 -3.56 -13.88 -10.56
CA SER A 122 -3.44 -14.21 -11.99
C SER A 122 -3.93 -13.09 -12.94
N SER A 123 -4.74 -12.16 -12.44
CA SER A 123 -5.21 -10.97 -13.15
C SER A 123 -4.17 -9.85 -13.27
N TRP A 124 -3.07 -9.89 -12.50
CA TRP A 124 -2.09 -8.82 -12.48
C TRP A 124 -1.23 -8.83 -13.75
N ASP A 125 -1.23 -7.70 -14.46
CA ASP A 125 -0.31 -7.44 -15.54
C ASP A 125 1.09 -7.13 -14.98
N VAL A 126 2.05 -8.00 -15.29
CA VAL A 126 3.45 -7.87 -14.87
C VAL A 126 4.39 -7.47 -16.00
N SER A 127 3.87 -7.14 -17.18
CA SER A 127 4.65 -6.87 -18.39
C SER A 127 5.64 -5.70 -18.27
N LYS A 128 5.35 -4.73 -17.39
CA LYS A 128 6.22 -3.56 -17.14
C LYS A 128 7.06 -3.66 -15.86
N VAL A 129 6.93 -4.75 -15.11
CA VAL A 129 7.64 -4.92 -13.84
C VAL A 129 9.13 -5.13 -14.12
N LYS A 130 9.97 -4.27 -13.54
CA LYS A 130 11.43 -4.33 -13.66
C LYS A 130 12.07 -5.12 -12.52
N THR A 131 11.39 -5.21 -11.37
CA THR A 131 11.89 -5.96 -10.21
C THR A 131 10.75 -6.51 -9.36
N MET A 132 10.88 -7.79 -9.00
CA MET A 132 10.08 -8.52 -8.01
C MET A 132 10.95 -9.09 -6.89
N LYS A 133 12.10 -8.45 -6.63
CA LYS A 133 13.09 -8.95 -5.66
C LYS A 133 12.42 -9.26 -4.32
N LYS A 134 12.57 -10.51 -3.85
CA LYS A 134 12.03 -10.99 -2.57
C LYS A 134 10.52 -10.80 -2.41
N MET A 135 9.74 -10.64 -3.49
CA MET A 135 8.30 -10.34 -3.40
C MET A 135 7.54 -11.30 -2.48
N PHE A 136 7.87 -12.60 -2.50
CA PHE A 136 7.27 -13.64 -1.67
C PHE A 136 8.25 -14.29 -0.68
N LEU A 137 9.37 -13.64 -0.35
CA LEU A 137 10.36 -14.19 0.59
C LEU A 137 9.67 -14.53 1.93
N ASN A 138 9.67 -15.78 2.35
CA ASN A 138 9.02 -16.24 3.59
C ASN A 138 7.52 -15.91 3.69
N ALA A 139 6.81 -15.81 2.56
CA ALA A 139 5.34 -15.63 2.53
C ALA A 139 4.57 -16.95 2.68
N GLU A 140 5.27 -18.06 2.92
CA GLU A 140 4.71 -19.40 2.94
C GLU A 140 3.63 -19.56 4.01
N LYS A 141 2.64 -20.38 3.68
CA LYS A 141 1.61 -20.84 4.61
C LYS A 141 2.25 -21.88 5.52
N ILE A 142 2.32 -21.61 6.82
CA ILE A 142 2.69 -22.60 7.85
C ILE A 142 1.45 -23.43 8.18
#